data_AF-A0A094D8J1-F1
#
_entry.id   AF-A0A094D8J1-F1
#
_cell.length_a   1.000
_cell.length_b   1.000
_cell.length_c   1.000
_cell.angle_alpha   90.00
_cell.angle_beta   90.00
_cell.angle_gamma   90.00
#
_symmetry.space_group_name_H-M   'P 1'
#
loop_
_entity.id
_entity.type
_entity.pdbx_description
1 polymer ?
#
loop_
_entity_poly.entity_id
_entity_poly.type
_entity_poly.pdbx_seq_one_letter_code
_entity_poly.pdbx_strand_id
1 'polypeptide(L)'
;MAIDTVVTDPSLKAVLIASREARQQAIDLLTLTSSPTTATLPPATAALQISKQQKLLNGYLAQLRGLQRQATFGARDTKAQTAEARQEVDRLHLQLQNLYYEQRHLQGEIAACEAYDHKYLELPLIPESEFLELFPAHVGADEETLMAARIEHEHAEREALEQQRQGLLKMKQGLIADNKRRKEDLASLDKQLENFIDAAKPIQKTLEKV
;
A
#
# COMPACT_ATOMS: atom_id res chain seq x y z
N MET A 1 -11.87 -59.38 4.37
CA MET A 1 -12.71 -58.16 4.44
C MET A 1 -12.98 -57.71 3.01
N ALA A 2 -14.24 -57.79 2.57
CA ALA A 2 -14.58 -57.71 1.15
C ALA A 2 -14.36 -56.29 0.61
N ILE A 3 -13.57 -56.17 -0.45
CA ILE A 3 -13.28 -54.90 -1.14
C ILE A 3 -14.58 -54.15 -1.56
N ASP A 4 -15.71 -54.88 -1.61
CA ASP A 4 -17.06 -54.37 -1.88
C ASP A 4 -17.58 -53.35 -0.86
N THR A 5 -17.08 -53.37 0.38
CA THR A 5 -17.50 -52.40 1.40
C THR A 5 -16.69 -51.11 1.34
N VAL A 6 -15.54 -51.11 0.68
CA VAL A 6 -14.60 -49.97 0.62
C VAL A 6 -14.85 -49.11 -0.61
N VAL A 7 -15.17 -49.73 -1.75
CA VAL A 7 -15.43 -49.01 -3.00
C VAL A 7 -16.89 -48.55 -3.02
N THR A 8 -17.13 -47.25 -2.84
CA THR A 8 -18.48 -46.66 -2.86
C THR A 8 -18.92 -46.19 -4.24
N ASP A 9 -17.98 -45.78 -5.08
CA ASP A 9 -18.24 -45.22 -6.41
C ASP A 9 -18.95 -46.23 -7.35
N PRO A 10 -20.08 -45.85 -7.98
CA PRO A 10 -20.85 -46.74 -8.85
C PRO A 10 -20.06 -47.28 -10.05
N SER A 11 -19.19 -46.47 -10.65
CA SER A 11 -18.41 -46.87 -11.83
C SER A 11 -17.31 -47.86 -11.46
N LEU A 12 -16.63 -47.64 -10.35
CA LEU A 12 -15.62 -48.56 -9.81
C LEU A 12 -16.25 -49.86 -9.31
N LYS A 13 -17.45 -49.82 -8.73
CA LYS A 13 -18.23 -51.03 -8.39
C LYS A 13 -18.54 -51.86 -9.64
N ALA A 14 -18.96 -51.23 -10.74
CA ALA A 14 -19.24 -51.92 -11.99
C ALA A 14 -17.99 -52.60 -12.57
N VAL A 15 -16.82 -51.95 -12.52
CA VAL A 15 -15.52 -52.54 -12.90
C VAL A 15 -15.22 -53.77 -12.04
N LEU A 16 -15.44 -53.67 -10.72
CA LEU A 16 -15.13 -54.71 -9.77
C LEU A 16 -16.02 -55.95 -9.97
N ILE A 17 -17.31 -55.74 -10.22
CA ILE A 17 -18.26 -56.81 -10.58
C ILE A 17 -17.83 -57.48 -11.90
N ALA A 18 -17.63 -56.71 -12.97
CA ALA A 18 -17.23 -57.24 -14.27
C ALA A 18 -15.88 -57.99 -14.20
N SER A 19 -14.94 -57.53 -13.38
CA SER A 19 -13.66 -58.20 -13.14
C SER A 19 -13.84 -59.56 -12.46
N ARG A 20 -14.75 -59.65 -11.47
CA ARG A 20 -15.07 -60.91 -10.79
C ARG A 20 -15.76 -61.89 -11.72
N GLU A 21 -16.73 -61.43 -12.50
CA GLU A 21 -17.42 -62.24 -13.49
C GLU A 21 -16.44 -62.78 -14.53
N ALA A 22 -15.57 -61.93 -15.09
CA ALA A 22 -14.53 -62.36 -16.02
C ALA A 22 -13.58 -63.40 -15.40
N ARG A 23 -13.17 -63.19 -14.14
CA ARG A 23 -12.31 -64.13 -13.41
C ARG A 23 -13.02 -65.46 -13.16
N GLN A 24 -14.27 -65.44 -12.71
CA GLN A 24 -15.04 -66.66 -12.45
C GLN A 24 -15.19 -67.47 -13.73
N GLN A 25 -15.52 -66.82 -14.85
CA GLN A 25 -15.63 -67.49 -16.14
C GLN A 25 -14.31 -68.06 -16.67
N ALA A 26 -13.19 -67.40 -16.37
CA ALA A 26 -11.87 -67.95 -16.69
C ALA A 26 -11.57 -69.21 -15.86
N ILE A 27 -11.94 -69.22 -14.57
CA ILE A 27 -11.81 -70.38 -13.69
C ILE A 27 -12.73 -71.51 -14.19
N ASP A 28 -13.98 -71.21 -14.51
CA ASP A 28 -14.95 -72.18 -15.00
C ASP A 28 -14.49 -72.82 -16.32
N LEU A 29 -13.96 -72.04 -17.26
CA LEU A 29 -13.36 -72.54 -18.50
C LEU A 29 -12.15 -73.46 -18.22
N LEU A 30 -11.28 -73.07 -17.29
CA LEU A 30 -10.12 -73.89 -16.90
C LEU A 30 -10.56 -75.23 -16.30
N THR A 31 -11.53 -75.21 -15.38
CA THR A 31 -12.10 -76.43 -14.79
C THR A 31 -12.78 -77.32 -15.83
N LEU A 32 -13.48 -76.73 -16.81
CA LEU A 32 -14.09 -77.47 -17.92
C LEU A 32 -13.01 -78.15 -18.77
N THR A 33 -11.90 -77.47 -19.07
CA THR A 33 -10.81 -78.06 -19.86
C THR A 33 -10.01 -79.12 -19.11
N SER A 34 -9.94 -79.04 -17.78
CA SER A 34 -9.24 -80.02 -16.93
C SER A 34 -10.13 -81.19 -16.49
N SER A 35 -11.44 -81.14 -16.72
CA SER A 35 -12.38 -82.18 -16.25
C SER A 35 -12.30 -83.47 -17.09
N PRO A 36 -12.26 -84.66 -16.45
CA PRO A 36 -12.28 -85.95 -17.15
C PRO A 36 -13.58 -86.20 -17.91
N THR A 37 -14.67 -85.51 -17.56
CA THR A 37 -15.97 -85.57 -18.24
C THR A 37 -15.89 -85.00 -19.66
N THR A 38 -15.07 -83.96 -19.85
CA THR A 38 -14.84 -83.34 -21.16
C THR A 38 -14.00 -84.24 -22.07
N ALA A 39 -13.15 -85.08 -21.48
CA ALA A 39 -12.36 -86.09 -22.18
C ALA A 39 -13.18 -87.33 -22.62
N THR A 40 -14.35 -87.56 -22.00
CA THR A 40 -15.25 -88.68 -22.35
C THR A 40 -16.30 -88.31 -23.41
N LEU A 41 -16.46 -87.01 -23.71
CA LEU A 41 -17.38 -86.51 -24.73
C LEU A 41 -16.79 -86.64 -26.15
N PRO A 42 -17.63 -86.79 -27.19
CA PRO A 42 -17.20 -86.71 -28.58
C PRO A 42 -16.39 -85.42 -28.85
N PRO A 43 -15.28 -85.48 -29.62
CA PRO A 43 -14.38 -84.34 -29.82
C PRO A 43 -15.09 -83.08 -30.35
N ALA A 44 -16.05 -83.25 -31.25
CA ALA A 44 -16.84 -82.15 -31.81
C ALA A 44 -17.73 -81.46 -30.76
N THR A 45 -18.29 -82.22 -29.82
CA THR A 45 -19.16 -81.66 -28.76
C THR A 45 -18.35 -80.95 -27.66
N ALA A 46 -17.18 -81.49 -27.30
CA ALA A 46 -16.26 -80.84 -26.37
C ALA A 46 -15.74 -79.51 -26.92
N ALA A 47 -15.34 -79.48 -28.20
CA ALA A 47 -14.88 -78.26 -28.87
C ALA A 47 -15.97 -77.17 -28.94
N LEU A 48 -17.22 -77.56 -29.17
CA LEU A 48 -18.36 -76.63 -29.19
C LEU A 48 -18.61 -75.99 -27.81
N GLN A 49 -18.55 -76.78 -26.73
CA GLN A 49 -18.73 -76.28 -25.36
C GLN A 49 -17.59 -75.33 -24.95
N ILE A 50 -16.33 -75.68 -25.25
CA ILE A 50 -15.17 -74.81 -25.01
C ILE A 50 -15.30 -73.51 -25.79
N SER A 51 -15.65 -73.57 -27.07
CA SER A 51 -15.86 -72.36 -27.90
C SER A 51 -16.94 -71.45 -27.34
N LYS A 52 -18.03 -72.02 -26.80
CA LYS A 52 -19.13 -71.25 -26.19
C LYS A 52 -18.65 -70.50 -24.93
N GLN A 53 -17.91 -71.18 -24.05
CA GLN A 53 -17.34 -70.55 -22.85
C GLN A 53 -16.28 -69.50 -23.19
N GLN A 54 -15.45 -69.75 -24.21
CA GLN A 54 -14.45 -68.80 -24.68
C GLN A 54 -15.08 -67.52 -25.23
N LYS A 55 -16.23 -67.61 -25.93
CA LYS A 55 -17.00 -66.45 -26.38
C LYS A 55 -17.55 -65.63 -25.21
N LEU A 56 -18.06 -66.29 -24.16
CA LEU A 56 -18.52 -65.61 -22.95
C LEU A 56 -17.38 -64.86 -22.25
N LEU A 57 -16.24 -65.52 -22.04
CA LEU A 57 -15.04 -64.90 -21.46
C LEU A 57 -14.59 -63.68 -22.27
N ASN A 58 -14.55 -63.78 -23.60
CA ASN A 58 -14.20 -62.66 -24.47
C ASN A 58 -15.19 -61.48 -24.34
N GLY A 59 -16.49 -61.77 -24.14
CA GLY A 59 -17.50 -60.75 -23.86
C GLY A 59 -17.23 -59.99 -22.55
N TYR A 60 -16.99 -60.71 -21.45
CA TYR A 60 -16.65 -60.11 -20.16
C TYR A 60 -15.33 -59.30 -20.22
N LEU A 61 -14.32 -59.81 -20.93
CA LEU A 61 -13.06 -59.07 -21.13
C LEU A 61 -13.24 -57.81 -21.98
N ALA A 62 -14.14 -57.82 -22.96
CA ALA A 62 -14.46 -56.62 -23.74
C ALA A 62 -15.16 -55.56 -22.87
N GLN A 63 -16.11 -55.98 -22.03
CA GLN A 63 -16.79 -55.12 -21.06
C GLN A 63 -15.80 -54.49 -20.08
N LEU A 64 -14.90 -55.29 -19.50
CA LEU A 64 -13.89 -54.82 -18.55
C LEU A 64 -12.95 -53.77 -19.19
N ARG A 65 -12.50 -54.00 -20.43
CA ARG A 65 -11.70 -53.00 -21.18
C ARG A 65 -12.48 -51.72 -21.46
N GLY A 66 -13.78 -51.82 -21.71
CA GLY A 66 -14.67 -50.67 -21.88
C GLY A 66 -14.74 -49.82 -20.60
N LEU A 67 -15.03 -50.46 -19.47
CA LEU A 67 -15.12 -49.79 -18.16
C LEU A 67 -13.79 -49.18 -17.74
N GLN A 68 -12.66 -49.86 -18.00
CA GLN A 68 -11.32 -49.31 -17.72
C GLN A 68 -11.03 -48.04 -18.53
N ARG A 69 -11.41 -48.02 -19.80
CA ARG A 69 -11.27 -46.80 -20.63
C ARG A 69 -12.13 -45.67 -20.07
N GLN A 70 -13.38 -45.95 -19.72
CA GLN A 70 -14.29 -44.96 -19.14
C GLN A 70 -13.73 -44.35 -17.85
N ALA A 71 -13.22 -45.17 -16.92
CA ALA A 71 -12.59 -44.70 -15.69
C ALA A 71 -11.36 -43.83 -15.98
N THR A 72 -10.54 -44.21 -16.98
CA THR A 72 -9.36 -43.44 -17.38
C THR A 72 -9.74 -42.08 -17.98
N PHE A 73 -10.81 -42.02 -18.78
CA PHE A 73 -11.33 -40.76 -19.32
C PHE A 73 -11.89 -39.87 -18.21
N GLY A 74 -12.73 -40.41 -17.31
CA GLY A 74 -13.27 -39.63 -16.19
C GLY A 74 -12.18 -39.04 -15.29
N ALA A 75 -11.11 -39.78 -15.02
CA ALA A 75 -9.97 -39.26 -14.27
C ALA A 75 -9.23 -38.12 -15.00
N ARG A 76 -9.10 -38.21 -16.34
CA ARG A 76 -8.51 -37.14 -17.15
C ARG A 76 -9.39 -35.90 -17.19
N ASP A 77 -10.70 -36.08 -17.34
CA ASP A 77 -11.66 -34.98 -17.37
C ASP A 77 -11.67 -34.24 -16.02
N THR A 78 -11.71 -34.99 -14.91
CA THR A 78 -11.62 -34.41 -13.56
C THR A 78 -10.31 -33.64 -13.37
N LYS A 79 -9.19 -34.18 -13.85
CA LYS A 79 -7.89 -33.50 -13.81
C LYS A 79 -7.90 -32.21 -14.63
N ALA A 80 -8.54 -32.21 -15.80
CA ALA A 80 -8.64 -31.02 -16.65
C ALA A 80 -9.50 -29.94 -15.98
N GLN A 81 -10.69 -30.29 -15.49
CA GLN A 81 -11.61 -29.37 -14.80
C GLN A 81 -10.97 -28.75 -13.54
N THR A 82 -10.28 -29.57 -12.73
CA THR A 82 -9.59 -29.06 -11.53
C THR A 82 -8.40 -28.18 -11.87
N ALA A 83 -7.69 -28.44 -12.97
CA ALA A 83 -6.60 -27.58 -13.45
C ALA A 83 -7.11 -26.22 -13.96
N GLU A 84 -8.24 -26.20 -14.68
CA GLU A 84 -8.88 -24.98 -15.16
C GLU A 84 -9.38 -24.11 -13.99
N ALA A 85 -10.11 -24.71 -13.04
CA ALA A 85 -10.55 -24.01 -11.84
C ALA A 85 -9.37 -23.46 -11.02
N ARG A 86 -8.28 -24.22 -10.90
CA ARG A 86 -7.05 -23.75 -10.25
C ARG A 86 -6.45 -22.55 -10.98
N GLN A 87 -6.37 -22.59 -12.31
CA GLN A 87 -5.82 -21.49 -13.10
C GLN A 87 -6.64 -20.20 -12.92
N GLU A 88 -7.98 -20.32 -12.84
CA GLU A 88 -8.84 -19.19 -12.55
C GLU A 88 -8.57 -18.60 -11.16
N VAL A 89 -8.43 -19.44 -10.13
CA VAL A 89 -8.07 -19.01 -8.78
C VAL A 89 -6.72 -18.30 -8.78
N ASP A 90 -5.71 -18.84 -9.46
CA ASP A 90 -4.38 -18.23 -9.55
C ASP A 90 -4.44 -16.85 -10.23
N ARG A 91 -5.26 -16.70 -11.29
CA ARG A 91 -5.51 -15.41 -11.96
C ARG A 91 -6.17 -14.40 -11.02
N LEU A 92 -7.21 -14.80 -10.30
CA LEU A 92 -7.91 -13.92 -9.36
C LEU A 92 -7.00 -13.53 -8.19
N HIS A 93 -6.17 -14.44 -7.70
CA HIS A 93 -5.21 -14.16 -6.65
C HIS A 93 -4.18 -13.10 -7.08
N LEU A 94 -3.69 -13.18 -8.32
CA LEU A 94 -2.80 -12.15 -8.87
C LEU A 94 -3.50 -10.78 -8.97
N GLN A 95 -4.76 -10.74 -9.42
CA GLN A 95 -5.54 -9.50 -9.47
C GLN A 95 -5.72 -8.90 -8.07
N LEU A 96 -5.98 -9.73 -7.07
CA LEU A 96 -6.09 -9.28 -5.68
C LEU A 96 -4.77 -8.72 -5.15
N GLN A 97 -3.62 -9.34 -5.47
CA GLN A 97 -2.31 -8.81 -5.09
C GLN A 97 -2.05 -7.43 -5.71
N ASN A 98 -2.42 -7.23 -6.98
CA ASN A 98 -2.30 -5.93 -7.64
C ASN A 98 -3.13 -4.86 -6.90
N LEU A 99 -4.37 -5.19 -6.50
CA LEU A 99 -5.22 -4.27 -5.74
C LEU A 99 -4.64 -3.94 -4.36
N TYR A 100 -4.06 -4.91 -3.65
CA TYR A 100 -3.38 -4.63 -2.38
C TYR A 100 -2.17 -3.72 -2.54
N TYR A 101 -1.42 -3.89 -3.63
CA TYR A 101 -0.31 -2.99 -3.94
C TYR A 101 -0.81 -1.57 -4.18
N GLU A 102 -1.83 -1.40 -5.02
CA GLU A 102 -2.45 -0.12 -5.31
C GLU A 102 -3.00 0.55 -4.05
N GLN A 103 -3.73 -0.20 -3.21
CA GLN A 103 -4.23 0.27 -1.92
C GLN A 103 -3.09 0.79 -1.04
N ARG A 104 -2.01 0.02 -0.88
CA ARG A 104 -0.88 0.42 -0.04
C ARG A 104 -0.17 1.65 -0.61
N HIS A 105 -0.07 1.75 -1.93
CA HIS A 105 0.51 2.91 -2.59
C HIS A 105 -0.32 4.17 -2.32
N LEU A 106 -1.62 4.13 -2.56
CA LEU A 106 -2.54 5.24 -2.32
C LEU A 106 -2.58 5.64 -0.83
N GLN A 107 -2.58 4.68 0.09
CA GLN A 107 -2.48 4.96 1.53
C GLN A 107 -1.17 5.69 1.88
N GLY A 108 -0.06 5.32 1.23
CA GLY A 108 1.21 6.01 1.40
C GLY A 108 1.17 7.45 0.87
N GLU A 109 0.53 7.68 -0.28
CA GLU A 109 0.35 9.03 -0.83
C GLU A 109 -0.56 9.89 0.05
N ILE A 110 -1.69 9.35 0.52
CA ILE A 110 -2.58 10.04 1.46
C ILE A 110 -1.81 10.43 2.73
N ALA A 111 -1.08 9.50 3.34
CA ALA A 111 -0.28 9.78 4.53
C ALA A 111 0.79 10.84 4.28
N ALA A 112 1.40 10.88 3.09
CA ALA A 112 2.35 11.91 2.71
C ALA A 112 1.69 13.29 2.55
N CYS A 113 0.48 13.34 2.00
CA CYS A 113 -0.31 14.57 1.90
C CYS A 113 -0.79 15.06 3.27
N GLU A 114 -1.24 14.16 4.14
CA GLU A 114 -1.67 14.49 5.51
C GLU A 114 -0.51 14.93 6.41
N ALA A 115 0.68 14.35 6.20
CA ALA A 115 1.90 14.73 6.91
C ALA A 115 2.56 16.01 6.34
N TYR A 116 1.92 16.69 5.38
CA TYR A 116 2.46 17.92 4.83
C TYR A 116 2.52 18.99 5.93
N ASP A 117 3.72 19.51 6.15
CA ASP A 117 3.96 20.53 7.16
C ASP A 117 3.47 21.90 6.68
N HIS A 118 2.31 22.29 7.18
CA HIS A 118 1.69 23.56 6.90
C HIS A 118 2.31 24.66 7.78
N LYS A 119 3.28 25.39 7.23
CA LYS A 119 3.99 26.49 7.92
C LYS A 119 3.08 27.52 8.59
N TYR A 120 1.85 27.71 8.10
CA TYR A 120 0.92 28.67 8.70
C TYR A 120 0.47 28.27 10.12
N LEU A 121 0.54 26.98 10.46
CA LEU A 121 0.23 26.48 11.80
C LEU A 121 1.27 26.89 12.84
N GLU A 122 2.49 27.24 12.41
CA GLU A 122 3.56 27.71 13.31
C GLU A 122 3.54 29.23 13.52
N LEU A 123 2.68 29.98 12.81
CA LEU A 123 2.61 31.43 13.00
C LEU A 123 2.05 31.75 14.40
N PRO A 124 2.69 32.65 15.18
CA PRO A 124 2.17 33.08 16.46
C PRO A 124 1.05 34.10 16.25
N LEU A 125 -0.10 33.61 15.80
CA LEU A 125 -1.32 34.39 15.62
C LEU A 125 -1.99 34.64 16.97
N ILE A 126 -2.72 35.74 17.09
CA ILE A 126 -3.61 35.96 18.24
C ILE A 126 -4.66 34.84 18.33
N PRO A 127 -5.10 34.47 19.54
CA PRO A 127 -6.16 33.48 19.74
C PRO A 127 -7.43 33.85 18.96
N GLU A 128 -8.18 32.84 18.53
CA GLU A 128 -9.41 33.05 17.75
C GLU A 128 -10.45 33.90 18.49
N SER A 129 -10.60 33.68 19.81
CA SER A 129 -11.52 34.46 20.63
C SER A 129 -11.19 35.95 20.61
N GLU A 130 -9.91 36.30 20.76
CA GLU A 130 -9.45 37.70 20.74
C GLU A 130 -9.62 38.31 19.35
N PHE A 131 -9.34 37.54 18.29
CA PHE A 131 -9.56 38.01 16.92
C PHE A 131 -11.04 38.29 16.64
N LEU A 132 -11.96 37.42 17.06
CA LEU A 132 -13.39 37.61 16.83
C LEU A 132 -13.98 38.77 17.65
N GLU A 133 -13.41 39.08 18.82
CA GLU A 133 -13.77 40.29 19.58
C GLU A 133 -13.37 41.57 18.84
N LEU A 134 -12.19 41.58 18.21
CA LEU A 134 -11.70 42.71 17.41
C LEU A 134 -12.41 42.83 16.06
N PHE A 135 -12.75 41.70 15.45
CA PHE A 135 -13.36 41.61 14.13
C PHE A 135 -14.67 40.80 14.14
N PRO A 136 -15.76 41.37 14.72
CA PRO A 136 -17.04 40.67 14.84
C PRO A 136 -17.70 40.33 13.50
N ALA A 137 -17.25 40.94 12.39
CA ALA A 137 -17.72 40.65 11.04
C ALA A 137 -17.36 39.23 10.57
N HIS A 138 -16.37 38.58 11.19
CA HIS A 138 -15.94 37.21 10.84
C HIS A 138 -16.59 36.13 11.73
N VAL A 139 -17.52 36.51 12.62
CA VAL A 139 -18.27 35.55 13.44
C VAL A 139 -19.16 34.69 12.54
N GLY A 140 -18.94 33.38 12.57
CA GLY A 140 -19.66 32.41 11.72
C GLY A 140 -19.11 32.28 10.30
N ALA A 141 -17.94 32.86 10.02
CA ALA A 141 -17.19 32.59 8.80
C ALA A 141 -16.65 31.14 8.79
N ASP A 142 -16.36 30.63 7.60
CA ASP A 142 -15.74 29.32 7.42
C ASP A 142 -14.30 29.30 7.95
N GLU A 143 -13.82 28.14 8.42
CA GLU A 143 -12.53 28.01 9.09
C GLU A 143 -11.37 28.51 8.22
N GLU A 144 -11.38 28.18 6.93
CA GLU A 144 -10.38 28.63 5.96
C GLU A 144 -10.39 30.15 5.83
N THR A 145 -11.59 30.74 5.71
CA THR A 145 -11.75 32.19 5.57
C THR A 145 -11.35 32.95 6.84
N LEU A 146 -11.62 32.37 8.01
CA LEU A 146 -11.23 32.93 9.30
C LEU A 146 -9.71 32.87 9.50
N MET A 147 -9.08 31.74 9.15
CA MET A 147 -7.62 31.58 9.23
C MET A 147 -6.91 32.57 8.28
N ALA A 148 -7.40 32.73 7.05
CA ALA A 148 -6.83 33.68 6.10
C ALA A 148 -6.91 35.12 6.63
N ALA A 149 -8.07 35.53 7.16
CA ALA A 149 -8.25 36.86 7.74
C ALA A 149 -7.33 37.10 8.96
N ARG A 150 -7.14 36.07 9.81
CA ARG A 150 -6.21 36.13 10.94
C ARG A 150 -4.76 36.32 10.51
N ILE A 151 -4.33 35.60 9.48
CA ILE A 151 -2.97 35.72 8.92
C ILE A 151 -2.76 37.11 8.30
N GLU A 152 -3.75 37.63 7.57
CA GLU A 152 -3.67 38.96 6.95
C GLU A 152 -3.57 40.07 8.00
N HIS A 153 -4.32 39.95 9.10
CA HIS A 153 -4.21 40.86 10.23
C HIS A 153 -2.81 40.87 10.85
N GLU A 154 -2.28 39.69 11.20
CA GLU A 154 -0.92 39.56 11.75
C GLU A 154 0.13 40.12 10.80
N HIS A 155 -0.03 39.89 9.50
CA HIS A 155 0.86 40.45 8.48
C HIS A 155 0.85 41.99 8.51
N ALA A 156 -0.34 42.61 8.52
CA ALA A 156 -0.49 44.06 8.56
C ALA A 156 0.11 44.66 9.85
N GLU A 157 -0.10 44.03 11.00
CA GLU A 157 0.51 44.46 12.26
C GLU A 157 2.04 44.39 12.22
N ARG A 158 2.62 43.29 11.72
CA ARG A 158 4.08 43.17 11.61
C ARG A 158 4.68 44.16 10.63
N GLU A 159 3.99 44.42 9.53
CA GLU A 159 4.44 45.42 8.56
C GLU A 159 4.47 46.81 9.20
N ALA A 160 3.41 47.19 9.93
CA ALA A 160 3.36 48.47 10.64
C ALA A 160 4.47 48.58 11.70
N LEU A 161 4.72 47.51 12.47
CA LEU A 161 5.80 47.47 13.46
C LEU A 161 7.19 47.60 12.82
N GLU A 162 7.44 46.94 11.69
CA GLU A 162 8.72 47.05 10.99
C GLU A 162 8.92 48.45 10.38
N GLN A 163 7.86 49.06 9.83
CA GLN A 163 7.92 50.45 9.37
C GLN A 163 8.25 51.41 10.53
N GLN A 164 7.61 51.24 11.69
CA GLN A 164 7.91 52.03 12.88
C GLN A 164 9.35 51.81 13.36
N ARG A 165 9.81 50.55 13.39
CA ARG A 165 11.20 50.20 13.75
C ARG A 165 12.19 50.90 12.83
N GLN A 166 11.97 50.89 11.52
CA GLN A 166 12.82 51.57 10.55
C GLN A 166 12.81 53.09 10.73
N GLY A 167 11.65 53.68 11.01
CA GLY A 167 11.53 55.10 11.34
C GLY A 167 12.35 55.49 12.57
N LEU A 168 12.21 54.73 13.66
CA LEU A 168 12.96 54.93 14.90
C LEU A 168 14.47 54.71 14.71
N LEU A 169 14.88 53.72 13.89
CA LEU A 169 16.28 53.49 13.56
C LEU A 169 16.89 54.67 12.81
N LYS A 170 16.17 55.24 11.83
CA LYS A 170 16.60 56.45 11.12
C LYS A 170 16.75 57.64 12.07
N MET A 171 15.77 57.86 12.94
CA MET A 171 15.83 58.94 13.93
C MET A 171 17.01 58.77 14.89
N LYS A 172 17.24 57.53 15.38
CA LYS A 172 18.39 57.20 16.22
C LYS A 172 19.72 57.51 15.51
N GLN A 173 19.86 57.11 14.25
CA GLN A 173 21.07 57.40 13.46
C GLN A 173 21.28 58.91 13.26
N GLY A 174 20.21 59.66 12.99
CA GLY A 174 20.24 61.12 12.89
C GLY A 174 20.73 61.77 14.18
N LEU A 175 20.16 61.38 15.33
CA LEU A 175 20.58 61.89 16.64
C LEU A 175 22.03 61.55 16.98
N ILE A 176 22.52 60.36 16.60
CA ILE A 176 23.93 59.98 16.78
C ILE A 176 24.84 60.90 15.95
N ALA A 177 24.48 61.17 14.69
CA ALA A 177 25.24 62.06 13.82
C ALA A 177 25.24 63.51 14.35
N ASP A 178 24.09 64.02 14.79
CA ASP A 178 23.98 65.36 15.38
C ASP A 178 24.79 65.48 16.66
N ASN A 179 24.76 64.46 17.53
CA ASN A 179 25.53 64.45 18.77
C ASN A 179 27.04 64.43 18.45
N LYS A 180 27.47 63.67 17.45
CA LYS A 180 28.86 63.65 16.98
C LYS A 180 29.29 65.01 16.45
N ARG A 181 28.47 65.65 15.60
CA ARG A 181 28.74 66.99 15.08
C ARG A 181 28.85 68.02 16.21
N ARG A 182 27.92 68.04 17.17
CA ARG A 182 27.98 68.95 18.32
C ARG A 182 29.22 68.73 19.18
N LYS A 183 29.68 67.48 19.34
CA LYS A 183 30.94 67.17 20.03
C LYS A 183 32.15 67.73 19.27
N GLU A 184 32.18 67.60 17.95
CA GLU A 184 33.24 68.18 17.11
C GLU A 184 33.23 69.71 17.17
N ASP A 185 32.05 70.34 17.11
CA ASP A 185 31.87 71.79 17.24
C ASP A 185 32.35 72.29 18.62
N LEU A 186 31.99 71.60 19.71
CA LEU A 186 32.47 71.94 21.06
C LEU A 186 33.98 71.80 21.18
N ALA A 187 34.57 70.72 20.66
CA ALA A 187 36.02 70.54 20.66
C ALA A 187 36.74 71.64 19.85
N SER A 188 36.12 72.12 18.77
CA SER A 188 36.63 73.25 18.00
C SER A 188 36.55 74.56 18.79
N LEU A 189 35.44 74.80 19.48
CA LEU A 189 35.25 75.98 20.33
C LEU A 189 36.25 76.00 21.49
N ASP A 190 36.46 74.88 22.17
CA ASP A 190 37.46 74.74 23.25
C ASP A 190 38.84 75.15 22.75
N LYS A 191 39.24 74.68 21.55
CA LYS A 191 40.51 75.05 20.92
C LYS A 191 40.57 76.55 20.57
N GLN A 192 39.48 77.13 20.08
CA GLN A 192 39.42 78.57 19.80
C GLN A 192 39.53 79.40 21.09
N LEU A 193 38.92 78.95 22.17
CA LEU A 193 38.96 79.61 23.47
C LEU A 193 40.37 79.55 24.07
N GLU A 194 41.03 78.40 23.97
CA GLU A 194 42.44 78.23 24.36
C GLU A 194 43.35 79.21 23.59
N ASN A 195 43.19 79.27 22.27
CA ASN A 195 43.92 80.23 21.43
C ASN A 195 43.63 81.70 21.80
N PHE A 196 42.37 82.03 22.12
CA PHE A 196 41.99 83.38 22.55
C PHE A 196 42.62 83.76 23.90
N ILE A 197 42.58 82.85 24.88
CA ILE A 197 43.24 83.02 26.17
C ILE A 197 44.74 83.26 25.95
N ASP A 198 45.38 82.43 25.11
CA ASP A 198 46.80 82.58 24.78
C ASP A 198 47.13 83.92 24.11
N ALA A 199 46.27 84.38 23.20
CA ALA A 199 46.40 85.68 22.54
C ALA A 199 46.13 86.87 23.47
N ALA A 200 45.31 86.71 24.53
CA ALA A 200 44.99 87.74 25.50
C ALA A 200 46.03 87.88 26.62
N LYS A 201 46.79 86.81 26.93
CA LYS A 201 47.88 86.82 27.95
C LYS A 201 48.87 88.01 27.84
N PRO A 202 49.33 88.45 26.65
CA PRO A 202 50.24 89.59 26.52
C PRO A 202 49.59 90.93 26.91
N ILE A 203 48.31 91.12 26.54
CA ILE A 203 47.54 92.32 26.89
C ILE A 203 47.32 92.39 28.40
N GLN A 204 46.97 91.25 29.02
CA GLN A 204 46.82 91.13 30.46
C GLN A 204 48.13 91.47 31.20
N LYS A 205 49.28 90.93 30.75
CA LYS A 205 50.60 91.27 31.29
C LYS A 205 50.98 92.75 31.15
N THR A 206 50.35 93.47 30.23
CA THR A 206 50.60 94.91 30.01
C THR A 206 49.71 95.77 30.91
N LEU A 207 48.45 95.35 31.12
CA LEU A 207 47.52 95.98 32.06
C LEU A 207 47.89 95.75 33.54
N GLU A 208 48.47 94.60 33.90
CA GLU A 208 48.97 94.29 35.25
C GLU A 208 50.27 95.03 35.62
N LYS A 209 50.89 95.73 34.67
CA LYS A 209 52.11 96.55 34.88
C LYS A 209 51.83 98.04 35.06
N VAL A 210 50.55 98.42 35.10
CA VAL A 210 50.07 99.75 35.52
C VAL A 210 49.59 99.64 36.96
#